data_AF-A0A7V9DW63-F1
#
_entry.id   AF-A0A7V9DW63-F1
#
_cell.length_a   1.000
_cell.length_b   1.000
_cell.length_c   1.000
_cell.angle_alpha   90.00
_cell.angle_beta   90.00
_cell.angle_gamma   90.00
#
_symmetry.space_group_name_H-M   'P 1'
#
loop_
_entity.id
_entity.type
_entity.pdbx_description
1 polymer ?
#
loop_
_entity_poly.entity_id
_entity_poly.type
_entity_poly.pdbx_seq_one_letter_code
_entity_poly.pdbx_strand_id
1 'polypeptide(L)'
;MRLDKLTTKFQEALADAQSIAVGHDNAYIDPAHVLLAMLRQNDAGTRSLLQRAGVNVAALTQALDGLVKRLPQVQGGDGQVQIGRELNALLNATDKEAQRRGDSFIASEMFLLAVADDKNELGKVAREHGLSKKSLETAVDAVRGGSQVQSAEAEGQREALNKYTIDLTERAQQGKLDPVIGRDDEIRRTIQILQRRTKNNPVLIGEPGVGKTAIVEGLAQRIVNEEVPETLKGKRVLVLDMAGLLAGAKYRGEFEERLKAVLKEVAAEAGRIILFIDEMHTIVGAGRAEGAIDAGNMLKPALARGELHCIGATT
;
A
#
# COMPACT_ATOMS: atom_id res chain seq x y z
N MET A 1 -12.93 -21.75 -10.79
CA MET A 1 -12.74 -20.73 -9.75
C MET A 1 -14.08 -20.26 -9.19
N ARG A 2 -14.18 -19.99 -7.88
CA ARG A 2 -15.36 -19.39 -7.23
C ARG A 2 -15.17 -17.88 -7.12
N LEU A 3 -16.05 -17.07 -7.72
CA LEU A 3 -15.93 -15.59 -7.71
C LEU A 3 -16.04 -15.00 -6.30
N ASP A 4 -16.81 -15.64 -5.41
CA ASP A 4 -16.95 -15.23 -4.01
C ASP A 4 -15.69 -15.45 -3.17
N LYS A 5 -14.70 -16.19 -3.69
CA LYS A 5 -13.37 -16.34 -3.08
C LYS A 5 -12.37 -15.27 -3.52
N LEU A 6 -12.72 -14.41 -4.46
CA LEU A 6 -11.86 -13.28 -4.80
C LEU A 6 -11.90 -12.24 -3.69
N THR A 7 -10.78 -11.56 -3.46
CA THR A 7 -10.75 -10.36 -2.62
C THR A 7 -11.62 -9.25 -3.22
N THR A 8 -12.07 -8.31 -2.39
CA THR A 8 -12.89 -7.18 -2.81
C THR A 8 -12.20 -6.37 -3.91
N LYS A 9 -10.89 -6.14 -3.77
CA LYS A 9 -10.07 -5.44 -4.77
C LYS A 9 -10.01 -6.15 -6.10
N PHE A 10 -9.87 -7.47 -6.10
CA PHE A 10 -9.83 -8.22 -7.35
C PHE A 10 -11.21 -8.31 -8.02
N GLN A 11 -12.30 -8.35 -7.22
CA GLN A 11 -13.67 -8.24 -7.75
C GLN A 11 -13.91 -6.87 -8.42
N GLU A 12 -13.48 -5.78 -7.78
CA GLU A 12 -13.52 -4.43 -8.35
C GLU A 12 -12.77 -4.39 -9.70
N ALA A 13 -11.57 -5.00 -9.77
CA ALA A 13 -10.78 -5.02 -11.01
C ALA A 13 -11.48 -5.77 -12.15
N LEU A 14 -12.21 -6.85 -11.86
CA LEU A 14 -13.00 -7.56 -12.86
C LEU A 14 -14.21 -6.76 -13.34
N ALA A 15 -14.86 -6.01 -12.45
CA ALA A 15 -15.97 -5.12 -12.81
C ALA A 15 -15.48 -3.93 -13.66
N ASP A 16 -14.32 -3.37 -13.32
CA ASP A 16 -13.67 -2.32 -14.11
C ASP A 16 -13.26 -2.86 -15.49
N ALA A 17 -12.71 -4.07 -15.55
CA ALA A 17 -12.35 -4.73 -16.81
C ALA A 17 -13.57 -4.95 -17.72
N GLN A 18 -14.72 -5.29 -17.14
CA GLN A 18 -15.99 -5.37 -17.85
C GLN A 18 -16.35 -4.00 -18.47
N SER A 19 -16.20 -2.93 -17.70
CA SER A 19 -16.47 -1.57 -18.16
C SER A 19 -15.52 -1.14 -19.28
N ILE A 20 -14.24 -1.52 -19.22
CA ILE A 20 -13.29 -1.28 -20.32
C ILE A 20 -13.71 -2.04 -21.58
N ALA A 21 -14.06 -3.33 -21.47
CA ALA A 21 -14.48 -4.13 -22.62
C ALA A 21 -15.73 -3.54 -23.30
N VAL A 22 -16.73 -3.12 -22.50
CA VAL A 22 -17.93 -2.43 -23.01
C VAL A 22 -17.56 -1.12 -23.69
N GLY A 23 -16.70 -0.29 -23.07
CA GLY A 23 -16.27 0.99 -23.64
C GLY A 23 -15.46 0.89 -24.93
N HIS A 24 -14.92 -0.29 -25.24
CA HIS A 24 -14.17 -0.58 -26.46
C HIS A 24 -14.95 -1.45 -27.46
N ASP A 25 -16.24 -1.68 -27.23
CA ASP A 25 -17.14 -2.52 -28.05
C ASP A 25 -16.63 -3.97 -28.19
N ASN A 26 -15.91 -4.49 -27.21
CA ASN A 26 -15.43 -5.87 -27.22
C ASN A 26 -16.49 -6.83 -26.66
N ALA A 27 -16.85 -7.87 -27.41
CA ALA A 27 -17.85 -8.85 -26.98
C ALA A 27 -17.41 -9.73 -25.78
N TYR A 28 -16.10 -9.82 -25.55
CA TYR A 28 -15.51 -10.66 -24.51
C TYR A 28 -14.56 -9.87 -23.61
N ILE A 29 -14.61 -10.16 -22.31
CA ILE A 29 -13.61 -9.71 -21.35
C ILE A 29 -12.36 -10.57 -21.52
N ASP A 30 -11.36 -9.98 -22.15
CA ASP A 30 -10.00 -10.50 -22.33
C ASP A 30 -9.09 -10.29 -21.10
N PRO A 31 -8.08 -11.14 -20.84
CA PRO A 31 -7.03 -10.89 -19.83
C PRO A 31 -6.43 -9.49 -19.86
N ALA A 32 -6.24 -8.90 -21.05
CA ALA A 32 -5.67 -7.57 -21.19
C ALA A 32 -6.53 -6.49 -20.50
N HIS A 33 -7.86 -6.63 -20.51
CA HIS A 33 -8.76 -5.70 -19.80
C HIS A 33 -8.55 -5.77 -18.30
N VAL A 34 -8.38 -6.98 -17.75
CA VAL A 34 -8.20 -7.18 -16.30
C VAL A 34 -6.89 -6.58 -15.84
N LEU A 35 -5.79 -6.86 -16.54
CA LEU A 35 -4.50 -6.27 -16.17
C LEU A 35 -4.51 -4.75 -16.34
N LEU A 36 -5.14 -4.23 -17.40
CA LEU A 36 -5.26 -2.79 -17.61
C LEU A 36 -6.12 -2.13 -16.52
N ALA A 37 -7.23 -2.76 -16.12
CA ALA A 37 -8.08 -2.31 -15.03
C ALA A 37 -7.29 -2.24 -13.72
N MET A 38 -6.61 -3.32 -13.34
CA MET A 38 -5.75 -3.36 -12.14
C MET A 38 -4.66 -2.27 -12.16
N LEU A 39 -4.10 -1.96 -13.34
CA LEU A 39 -3.13 -0.87 -13.48
C LEU A 39 -3.76 0.52 -13.49
N ARG A 40 -5.06 0.66 -13.71
CA ARG A 40 -5.78 1.95 -13.77
C ARG A 40 -6.56 2.27 -12.50
N GLN A 41 -6.78 1.29 -11.64
CA GLN A 41 -7.34 1.51 -10.32
C GLN A 41 -6.57 2.64 -9.60
N ASN A 42 -7.33 3.43 -8.83
CA ASN A 42 -6.77 4.55 -8.07
C ASN A 42 -5.89 4.07 -6.91
N ASP A 43 -5.92 2.77 -6.61
CA ASP A 43 -5.00 2.18 -5.64
C ASP A 43 -3.61 1.92 -6.24
N ALA A 44 -2.60 2.07 -5.40
CA ALA A 44 -1.21 1.96 -5.81
C ALA A 44 -0.68 0.53 -5.68
N GLY A 45 -1.43 -0.42 -5.10
CA GLY A 45 -0.96 -1.76 -4.74
C GLY A 45 -0.36 -2.51 -5.93
N THR A 46 -1.15 -2.71 -7.00
CA THR A 46 -0.71 -3.40 -8.22
C THR A 46 0.50 -2.70 -8.86
N ARG A 47 0.44 -1.37 -9.00
CA ARG A 47 1.52 -0.58 -9.62
C ARG A 47 2.82 -0.66 -8.82
N SER A 48 2.74 -0.47 -7.50
CA SER A 48 3.87 -0.53 -6.58
C SER A 48 4.51 -1.91 -6.57
N LEU A 49 3.69 -2.96 -6.57
CA LEU A 49 4.17 -4.34 -6.61
C LEU A 49 4.95 -4.62 -7.90
N LEU A 50 4.42 -4.21 -9.06
CA LEU A 50 5.08 -4.38 -10.35
C LEU A 50 6.36 -3.54 -10.47
N GLN A 51 6.37 -2.31 -9.95
CA GLN A 51 7.58 -1.48 -9.88
C GLN A 51 8.67 -2.14 -9.03
N ARG A 52 8.31 -2.70 -7.86
CA ARG A 52 9.25 -3.48 -7.02
C ARG A 52 9.77 -4.73 -7.74
N ALA A 53 8.96 -5.34 -8.59
CA ALA A 53 9.37 -6.47 -9.42
C ALA A 53 10.24 -6.07 -10.63
N GLY A 54 10.52 -4.77 -10.82
CA GLY A 54 11.37 -4.25 -11.90
C GLY A 54 10.62 -3.98 -13.21
N VAL A 55 9.29 -3.96 -13.20
CA VAL A 55 8.47 -3.75 -14.40
C VAL A 55 8.39 -2.27 -14.74
N ASN A 56 8.55 -1.93 -16.02
CA ASN A 56 8.23 -0.60 -16.50
C ASN A 56 6.71 -0.45 -16.65
N VAL A 57 6.06 -0.07 -15.55
CA VAL A 57 4.59 0.01 -15.46
C VAL A 57 4.00 0.99 -16.48
N ALA A 58 4.62 2.16 -16.69
CA ALA A 58 4.11 3.14 -17.65
C ALA A 58 4.10 2.60 -19.08
N ALA A 59 5.20 1.95 -19.50
CA ALA A 59 5.29 1.34 -20.81
C ALA A 59 4.34 0.14 -20.95
N LEU A 60 4.21 -0.68 -19.91
CA LEU A 60 3.28 -1.81 -19.89
C LEU A 60 1.82 -1.35 -20.03
N THR A 61 1.41 -0.31 -19.30
CA THR A 61 0.05 0.26 -19.42
C THR A 61 -0.23 0.71 -20.84
N GLN A 62 0.72 1.41 -21.48
CA GLN A 62 0.57 1.85 -22.87
C GLN A 62 0.47 0.67 -23.86
N ALA A 63 1.24 -0.39 -23.63
CA ALA A 63 1.19 -1.60 -24.46
C ALA A 63 -0.15 -2.33 -24.32
N LEU A 64 -0.70 -2.40 -23.09
CA LEU A 64 -2.01 -2.99 -22.81
C LEU A 64 -3.15 -2.21 -23.47
N ASP A 65 -3.09 -0.87 -23.46
CA ASP A 65 -3.99 -0.02 -24.24
C ASP A 65 -3.95 -0.37 -25.74
N GLY A 66 -2.76 -0.64 -26.27
CA GLY A 66 -2.57 -1.09 -27.64
C GLY A 66 -3.20 -2.47 -27.90
N LEU A 67 -3.07 -3.41 -26.97
CA LEU A 67 -3.68 -4.74 -27.07
C LEU A 67 -5.21 -4.65 -27.08
N VAL A 68 -5.80 -3.93 -26.12
CA VAL A 68 -7.25 -3.77 -26.02
C VAL A 68 -7.84 -3.17 -27.30
N LYS A 69 -7.18 -2.16 -27.88
CA LYS A 69 -7.62 -1.55 -29.16
C LYS A 69 -7.55 -2.48 -30.37
N ARG A 70 -6.77 -3.56 -30.31
CA ARG A 70 -6.65 -4.55 -31.40
C ARG A 70 -7.64 -5.70 -31.26
N LEU A 71 -8.31 -5.82 -30.11
CA LEU A 71 -9.28 -6.88 -29.89
C LEU A 71 -10.49 -6.71 -30.83
N PRO A 72 -11.13 -7.82 -31.25
CA PRO A 72 -12.32 -7.76 -32.10
C PRO A 72 -13.43 -6.92 -31.48
N GLN A 73 -14.04 -6.06 -32.29
CA GLN A 73 -15.15 -5.19 -31.90
C GLN A 73 -16.45 -5.69 -32.52
N VAL A 74 -17.55 -5.59 -31.78
CA VAL A 74 -18.90 -5.97 -32.21
C VAL A 74 -19.82 -4.77 -32.06
N GLN A 75 -20.30 -4.23 -33.18
CA GLN A 75 -21.26 -3.14 -33.20
C GLN A 75 -22.70 -3.68 -33.12
N GLY A 76 -23.56 -2.99 -32.39
CA GLY A 76 -25.00 -3.30 -32.33
C GLY A 76 -25.40 -4.43 -31.36
N GLY A 77 -24.51 -4.81 -30.44
CA GLY A 77 -24.84 -5.71 -29.33
C GLY A 77 -25.48 -4.99 -28.15
N ASP A 78 -26.18 -5.74 -27.30
CA ASP A 78 -26.93 -5.24 -26.14
C ASP A 78 -26.04 -4.72 -24.98
N GLY A 79 -24.75 -4.48 -25.23
CA GLY A 79 -23.75 -4.14 -24.22
C GLY A 79 -23.39 -5.28 -23.27
N GLN A 80 -23.90 -6.49 -23.49
CA GLN A 80 -23.57 -7.67 -22.70
C GLN A 80 -22.23 -8.25 -23.15
N VAL A 81 -21.25 -8.25 -22.24
CA VAL A 81 -19.94 -8.86 -22.46
C VAL A 81 -19.81 -10.14 -21.65
N GLN A 82 -19.15 -11.15 -22.23
CA GLN A 82 -18.93 -12.45 -21.58
C GLN A 82 -17.46 -12.64 -21.22
N ILE A 83 -17.15 -13.49 -20.24
CA ILE A 83 -15.76 -13.83 -19.93
C ILE A 83 -15.16 -14.62 -21.10
N GLY A 84 -14.06 -14.12 -21.66
CA GLY A 84 -13.33 -14.79 -22.74
C GLY A 84 -12.69 -16.11 -22.29
N ARG A 85 -12.45 -17.02 -23.24
CA ARG A 85 -11.82 -18.33 -22.97
C ARG A 85 -10.44 -18.18 -22.33
N GLU A 86 -9.65 -17.22 -22.81
CA GLU A 86 -8.30 -16.95 -22.32
C GLU A 86 -8.32 -16.41 -20.88
N LEU A 87 -9.24 -15.49 -20.58
CA LEU A 87 -9.44 -15.01 -19.21
C LEU A 87 -9.85 -16.12 -18.26
N ASN A 88 -10.80 -16.98 -18.66
CA ASN A 88 -11.20 -18.11 -17.82
C ASN A 88 -10.02 -19.08 -17.55
N ALA A 89 -9.19 -19.37 -18.56
CA ALA A 89 -8.00 -20.20 -18.39
C ALA A 89 -7.01 -19.57 -17.39
N LEU A 90 -6.78 -18.25 -17.51
CA LEU A 90 -5.87 -17.50 -16.66
C LEU A 90 -6.39 -17.35 -15.22
N LEU A 91 -7.69 -17.18 -15.02
CA LEU A 91 -8.34 -17.18 -13.70
C LEU A 91 -8.21 -18.55 -13.02
N ASN A 92 -8.30 -19.65 -13.76
CA ASN A 92 -8.03 -20.98 -13.19
C ASN A 92 -6.56 -21.20 -12.83
N ALA A 93 -5.62 -20.59 -13.58
CA ALA A 93 -4.20 -20.58 -13.19
C ALA A 93 -3.96 -19.71 -11.94
N THR A 94 -4.68 -18.60 -11.82
CA THR A 94 -4.68 -17.70 -10.66
C THR A 94 -5.13 -18.42 -9.38
N ASP A 95 -6.23 -19.18 -9.46
CA ASP A 95 -6.74 -20.01 -8.35
C ASP A 95 -5.70 -21.04 -7.89
N LYS A 96 -4.99 -21.68 -8.84
CA LYS A 96 -3.90 -22.61 -8.50
C LYS A 96 -2.75 -21.96 -7.75
N GLU A 97 -2.38 -20.73 -8.12
CA GLU A 97 -1.31 -20.00 -7.43
C GLU A 97 -1.71 -19.62 -6.00
N ALA A 98 -2.96 -19.19 -5.80
CA ALA A 98 -3.51 -18.92 -4.47
C ALA A 98 -3.52 -20.19 -3.59
N GLN A 99 -3.96 -21.32 -4.14
CA GLN A 99 -3.96 -22.61 -3.44
C GLN A 99 -2.56 -23.07 -3.06
N ARG A 100 -1.57 -22.90 -3.94
CA ARG A 100 -0.15 -23.24 -3.66
C ARG A 100 0.40 -22.48 -2.45
N ARG A 101 -0.06 -21.24 -2.25
CA ARG A 101 0.34 -20.37 -1.13
C ARG A 101 -0.52 -20.55 0.13
N GLY A 102 -1.56 -21.39 0.06
CA GLY A 102 -2.48 -21.63 1.18
C GLY A 102 -3.41 -20.46 1.48
N ASP A 103 -3.71 -19.64 0.47
CA ASP A 103 -4.64 -18.52 0.62
C ASP A 103 -6.09 -19.00 0.64
N SER A 104 -6.90 -18.47 1.57
CA SER A 104 -8.35 -18.74 1.63
C SER A 104 -9.13 -17.89 0.63
N PHE A 105 -8.59 -16.71 0.29
CA PHE A 105 -9.11 -15.79 -0.72
C PHE A 105 -8.06 -15.51 -1.79
N ILE A 106 -8.48 -15.35 -3.04
CA ILE A 106 -7.63 -15.13 -4.21
C ILE A 106 -7.40 -13.63 -4.36
N ALA A 107 -6.19 -13.18 -4.04
CA ALA A 107 -5.75 -11.80 -4.21
C ALA A 107 -5.35 -11.49 -5.66
N SER A 108 -5.45 -10.23 -6.06
CA SER A 108 -5.15 -9.75 -7.41
C SER A 108 -3.69 -10.02 -7.83
N GLU A 109 -2.76 -10.02 -6.88
CA GLU A 109 -1.35 -10.35 -7.13
C GLU A 109 -1.13 -11.80 -7.62
N MET A 110 -2.06 -12.72 -7.35
CA MET A 110 -2.02 -14.09 -7.89
C MET A 110 -2.28 -14.09 -9.40
N PHE A 111 -3.10 -13.15 -9.88
CA PHE A 111 -3.36 -12.97 -11.30
C PHE A 111 -2.10 -12.51 -12.02
N LEU A 112 -1.33 -11.60 -11.41
CA LEU A 112 -0.04 -11.16 -11.96
C LEU A 112 0.97 -12.32 -12.08
N LEU A 113 1.00 -13.23 -11.11
CA LEU A 113 1.84 -14.43 -11.17
C LEU A 113 1.40 -15.37 -12.29
N ALA A 114 0.09 -15.52 -12.49
CA ALA A 114 -0.45 -16.29 -13.62
C ALA A 114 -0.11 -15.65 -14.97
N VAL A 115 -0.17 -14.31 -15.08
CA VAL A 115 0.24 -13.55 -16.28
C VAL A 115 1.73 -13.76 -16.58
N ALA A 116 2.58 -13.80 -15.55
CA ALA A 116 4.02 -13.99 -15.74
C ALA A 116 4.38 -15.35 -16.39
N ASP A 117 3.53 -16.37 -16.19
CA ASP A 117 3.66 -17.70 -16.81
C ASP A 117 2.83 -17.86 -18.09
N ASP A 118 2.04 -16.85 -18.46
CA ASP A 118 1.17 -16.93 -19.62
C ASP A 118 1.98 -16.97 -20.93
N LYS A 119 1.58 -17.91 -21.80
CA LYS A 119 2.23 -18.16 -23.09
C LYS A 119 1.55 -17.40 -24.24
N ASN A 120 0.40 -16.80 -23.98
CA ASN A 120 -0.34 -16.00 -24.96
C ASN A 120 0.26 -14.59 -25.08
N GLU A 121 -0.39 -13.75 -25.88
CA GLU A 121 0.10 -12.40 -26.21
C GLU A 121 0.28 -11.54 -24.97
N LEU A 122 -0.63 -11.61 -24.00
CA LEU A 122 -0.54 -10.86 -22.74
C LEU A 122 0.75 -11.17 -21.97
N GLY A 123 1.01 -12.46 -21.70
CA GLY A 123 2.21 -12.87 -20.97
C GLY A 123 3.50 -12.53 -21.70
N LYS A 124 3.50 -12.53 -23.05
CA LYS A 124 4.63 -12.07 -23.86
C LYS A 124 4.89 -10.57 -23.67
N VAL A 125 3.86 -9.74 -23.85
CA VAL A 125 3.96 -8.27 -23.69
C VAL A 125 4.40 -7.92 -22.27
N ALA A 126 3.83 -8.57 -21.25
CA ALA A 126 4.22 -8.32 -19.87
C ALA A 126 5.72 -8.61 -19.63
N ARG A 127 6.25 -9.71 -20.18
CA ARG A 127 7.67 -10.06 -20.09
C ARG A 127 8.59 -9.11 -20.84
N GLU A 128 8.16 -8.62 -22.01
CA GLU A 128 8.91 -7.60 -22.78
C GLU A 128 9.06 -6.28 -22.00
N HIS A 129 8.14 -5.98 -21.09
CA HIS A 129 8.19 -4.83 -20.19
C HIS A 129 8.82 -5.12 -18.82
N GLY A 130 9.48 -6.26 -18.66
CA GLY A 130 10.27 -6.60 -17.48
C GLY A 130 9.57 -7.49 -16.44
N LEU A 131 8.34 -7.96 -16.71
CA LEU A 131 7.68 -8.90 -15.79
C LEU A 131 8.43 -10.24 -15.79
N SER A 132 8.89 -10.66 -14.62
CA SER A 132 9.46 -11.98 -14.39
C SER A 132 8.76 -12.63 -13.21
N LYS A 133 8.40 -13.90 -13.33
CA LYS A 133 7.76 -14.63 -12.23
C LYS A 133 8.64 -14.60 -10.98
N LYS A 134 9.94 -14.78 -11.11
CA LYS A 134 10.87 -14.81 -9.96
C LYS A 134 10.94 -13.46 -9.23
N SER A 135 11.02 -12.34 -9.97
CA SER A 135 11.07 -11.02 -9.35
C SER A 135 9.71 -10.66 -8.73
N LEU A 136 8.61 -11.05 -9.37
CA LEU A 136 7.27 -10.86 -8.85
C LEU A 136 7.01 -11.70 -7.60
N GLU A 137 7.41 -12.97 -7.55
CA GLU A 137 7.31 -13.81 -6.34
C GLU A 137 8.06 -13.18 -5.17
N THR A 138 9.28 -12.68 -5.42
CA THR A 138 10.08 -11.98 -4.41
C THR A 138 9.38 -10.71 -3.91
N ALA A 139 8.79 -9.92 -4.82
CA ALA A 139 8.07 -8.71 -4.46
C ALA A 139 6.79 -9.01 -3.66
N VAL A 140 6.04 -10.05 -4.05
CA VAL A 140 4.85 -10.52 -3.34
C VAL A 140 5.22 -11.00 -1.94
N ASP A 141 6.28 -11.80 -1.80
CA ASP A 141 6.72 -12.30 -0.50
C ASP A 141 7.19 -11.16 0.42
N ALA A 142 7.86 -10.15 -0.14
CA ALA A 142 8.27 -8.95 0.59
C ALA A 142 7.07 -8.13 1.06
N VAL A 143 6.04 -7.94 0.22
CA VAL A 143 4.82 -7.21 0.57
C VAL A 143 3.95 -7.98 1.57
N ARG A 144 3.89 -9.31 1.45
CA ARG A 144 3.09 -10.16 2.34
C ARG A 144 3.78 -10.45 3.67
N GLY A 145 5.10 -10.39 3.73
CA GLY A 145 5.87 -10.81 4.90
C GLY A 145 5.60 -12.26 5.33
N GLY A 146 5.25 -13.13 4.37
CA GLY A 146 4.83 -14.52 4.63
C GLY A 146 3.37 -14.71 5.09
N SER A 147 2.57 -13.64 5.15
CA SER A 147 1.17 -13.71 5.54
C SER A 147 0.27 -14.26 4.43
N GLN A 148 -0.67 -15.12 4.80
CA GLN A 148 -1.71 -15.64 3.91
C GLN A 148 -2.87 -14.66 3.76
N VAL A 149 -3.60 -14.74 2.64
CA VAL A 149 -4.83 -13.97 2.37
C VAL A 149 -6.02 -14.74 2.96
N GLN A 150 -6.48 -14.31 4.13
CA GLN A 150 -7.54 -15.00 4.88
C GLN A 150 -8.90 -14.27 4.89
N SER A 151 -8.99 -13.06 4.34
CA SER A 151 -10.24 -12.29 4.21
C SER A 151 -10.35 -11.62 2.84
N ALA A 152 -11.57 -11.24 2.45
CA ALA A 152 -11.81 -10.54 1.19
C ALA A 152 -11.19 -9.13 1.17
N GLU A 153 -11.07 -8.49 2.33
CA GLU A 153 -10.55 -7.13 2.50
C GLU A 153 -9.03 -7.09 2.65
N ALA A 154 -8.35 -8.24 2.64
CA ALA A 154 -6.93 -8.34 2.98
C ALA A 154 -6.02 -7.48 2.09
N GLU A 155 -6.35 -7.28 0.80
CA GLU A 155 -5.60 -6.37 -0.07
C GLU A 155 -5.81 -4.89 0.30
N GLY A 156 -7.06 -4.48 0.55
CA GLY A 156 -7.34 -3.10 0.99
C GLY A 156 -6.77 -2.79 2.39
N GLN A 157 -6.68 -3.81 3.26
CA GLN A 157 -6.02 -3.74 4.56
C GLN A 157 -4.49 -3.83 4.50
N ARG A 158 -3.86 -3.94 3.32
CA ARG A 158 -2.40 -3.83 3.13
C ARG A 158 -2.01 -2.48 2.54
N GLU A 159 -2.98 -1.62 2.25
CA GLU A 159 -2.79 -0.29 1.68
C GLU A 159 -3.11 0.82 2.68
N ALA A 160 -3.46 0.50 3.92
CA ALA A 160 -3.81 1.49 4.92
C ALA A 160 -2.63 2.42 5.19
N LEU A 161 -1.39 1.92 5.16
CA LEU A 161 -0.21 2.77 5.23
C LEU A 161 -0.17 3.78 4.08
N ASN A 162 -0.29 3.34 2.83
CA ASN A 162 -0.22 4.26 1.69
C ASN A 162 -1.39 5.26 1.66
N LYS A 163 -2.57 4.85 2.13
CA LYS A 163 -3.79 5.67 2.09
C LYS A 163 -3.85 6.69 3.22
N TYR A 164 -3.40 6.31 4.42
CA TYR A 164 -3.55 7.11 5.64
C TYR A 164 -2.21 7.58 6.19
N THR A 165 -1.12 7.46 5.44
CA THR A 165 0.17 8.02 5.80
C THR A 165 0.87 8.68 4.62
N ILE A 166 1.79 9.60 4.93
CA ILE A 166 2.65 10.27 3.96
C ILE A 166 4.08 9.79 4.20
N ASP A 167 4.74 9.24 3.17
CA ASP A 167 6.12 8.76 3.27
C ASP A 167 7.13 9.92 3.10
N LEU A 168 7.74 10.34 4.21
CA LEU A 168 8.77 11.39 4.19
C LEU A 168 10.10 10.89 3.63
N THR A 169 10.42 9.61 3.80
CA THR A 169 11.64 9.03 3.22
C THR A 169 11.58 9.00 1.70
N GLU A 170 10.44 8.66 1.13
CA GLU A 170 10.21 8.74 -0.32
C GLU A 170 10.28 10.19 -0.81
N ARG A 171 9.64 11.14 -0.10
CA ARG A 171 9.72 12.57 -0.47
C ARG A 171 11.16 13.11 -0.39
N ALA A 172 11.94 12.67 0.60
CA ALA A 172 13.35 13.03 0.72
C ALA A 172 14.18 12.49 -0.46
N GLN A 173 13.98 11.23 -0.84
CA GLN A 173 14.64 10.64 -2.03
C GLN A 173 14.31 11.39 -3.32
N GLN A 174 13.09 11.90 -3.43
CA GLN A 174 12.63 12.70 -4.56
C GLN A 174 13.09 14.17 -4.50
N GLY A 175 13.83 14.60 -3.47
CA GLY A 175 14.25 15.98 -3.29
C GLY A 175 13.10 16.96 -3.01
N LYS A 176 11.97 16.46 -2.52
CA LYS A 176 10.74 17.26 -2.25
C LYS A 176 10.66 17.81 -0.83
N LEU A 177 11.68 17.58 0.00
CA LEU A 177 11.78 18.12 1.35
C LEU A 177 12.80 19.25 1.37
N ASP A 178 12.45 20.37 1.97
CA ASP A 178 13.36 21.49 2.15
C ASP A 178 14.49 21.13 3.13
N PRO A 179 15.71 21.66 2.95
CA PRO A 179 16.81 21.41 3.87
C PRO A 179 16.49 22.00 5.25
N VAL A 180 16.67 21.20 6.30
CA VAL A 180 16.38 21.61 7.67
C VAL A 180 17.57 22.35 8.27
N ILE A 181 17.37 23.59 8.70
CA ILE A 181 18.43 24.47 9.22
C ILE A 181 18.28 24.65 10.73
N GLY A 182 19.36 24.50 11.48
CA GLY A 182 19.42 24.85 12.91
C GLY A 182 18.66 23.91 13.85
N ARG A 183 18.36 22.68 13.43
CA ARG A 183 17.67 21.64 14.24
C ARG A 183 18.52 20.39 14.48
N ASP A 184 19.83 20.49 14.30
CA ASP A 184 20.73 19.33 14.33
C ASP A 184 20.74 18.61 15.68
N ASP A 185 20.63 19.36 16.77
CA ASP A 185 20.64 18.81 18.12
C ASP A 185 19.33 18.09 18.45
N GLU A 186 18.17 18.64 18.04
CA GLU A 186 16.88 17.98 18.19
C GLU A 186 16.76 16.72 17.33
N ILE A 187 17.26 16.75 16.09
CA ILE A 187 17.32 15.57 15.22
C ILE A 187 18.23 14.50 15.83
N ARG A 188 19.44 14.91 16.29
CA ARG A 188 20.38 14.00 16.96
C ARG A 188 19.76 13.39 18.22
N ARG A 189 19.03 14.18 19.01
CA ARG A 189 18.35 13.70 20.22
C ARG A 189 17.24 12.72 19.89
N THR A 190 16.47 12.97 18.83
CA THR A 190 15.44 12.06 18.32
C THR A 190 16.05 10.71 17.94
N ILE A 191 17.16 10.72 17.18
CA ILE A 191 17.92 9.51 16.80
C ILE A 191 18.43 8.74 18.04
N GLN A 192 18.94 9.44 19.05
CA GLN A 192 19.41 8.80 20.29
C GLN A 192 18.29 8.08 21.04
N ILE A 193 17.08 8.65 21.07
CA ILE A 193 15.93 8.05 21.75
C ILE A 193 15.45 6.81 20.98
N LEU A 194 15.32 6.91 19.65
CA LEU A 194 14.88 5.80 18.79
C LEU A 194 15.77 4.54 18.91
N GLN A 195 17.04 4.71 19.24
CA GLN A 195 17.99 3.60 19.41
C GLN A 195 17.93 2.90 20.76
N ARG A 196 17.15 3.40 21.71
CA ARG A 196 17.05 2.77 23.03
C ARG A 196 16.35 1.42 22.91
N ARG A 197 16.68 0.50 23.82
CA ARG A 197 15.96 -0.79 23.93
C ARG A 197 14.57 -0.63 24.54
N THR A 198 14.42 0.33 25.44
CA THR A 198 13.16 0.67 26.11
C THR A 198 12.98 2.18 26.12
N LYS A 199 11.73 2.66 26.18
CA LYS A 199 11.41 4.10 26.09
C LYS A 199 12.02 4.74 24.82
N ASN A 200 11.82 4.06 23.70
CA ASN A 200 12.39 4.35 22.39
C ASN A 200 11.45 5.16 21.48
N ASN A 201 10.37 5.70 22.04
CA ASN A 201 9.40 6.53 21.34
C ASN A 201 9.59 7.99 21.78
N PRO A 202 10.30 8.84 21.00
CA PRO A 202 10.49 10.24 21.34
C PRO A 202 9.17 11.02 21.24
N VAL A 203 9.05 12.06 22.07
CA VAL A 203 7.95 13.03 22.02
C VAL A 203 8.55 14.43 21.90
N LEU A 204 8.21 15.10 20.80
CA LEU A 204 8.58 16.49 20.52
C LEU A 204 7.55 17.40 21.21
N ILE A 205 8.03 18.24 22.13
CA ILE A 205 7.20 19.14 22.93
C ILE A 205 7.55 20.59 22.57
N GLY A 206 6.53 21.43 22.37
CA GLY A 206 6.70 22.84 22.07
C GLY A 206 5.43 23.45 21.50
N GLU A 207 5.38 24.77 21.36
CA GLU A 207 4.19 25.47 20.83
C GLU A 207 3.84 25.03 19.39
N PRO A 208 2.58 25.19 18.94
CA PRO A 208 2.21 24.97 17.54
C PRO A 208 3.04 25.86 16.60
N GLY A 209 3.39 25.35 15.42
CA GLY A 209 4.08 26.14 14.40
C GLY A 209 5.60 26.34 14.59
N VAL A 210 6.21 25.87 15.69
CA VAL A 210 7.66 26.01 15.93
C VAL A 210 8.55 25.11 15.04
N GLY A 211 7.95 24.35 14.12
CA GLY A 211 8.67 23.46 13.19
C GLY A 211 8.99 22.08 13.76
N LYS A 212 8.11 21.49 14.58
CA LYS A 212 8.25 20.10 15.07
C LYS A 212 8.31 19.10 13.91
N THR A 213 7.50 19.32 12.87
CA THR A 213 7.51 18.53 11.63
C THR A 213 8.86 18.58 10.91
N ALA A 214 9.54 19.74 10.91
CA ALA A 214 10.85 19.89 10.28
C ALA A 214 11.92 18.99 10.93
N ILE A 215 11.83 18.70 12.23
CA ILE A 215 12.74 17.75 12.89
C ILE A 215 12.57 16.33 12.31
N VAL A 216 11.33 15.95 12.00
CA VAL A 216 11.00 14.63 11.44
C VAL A 216 11.39 14.54 9.96
N GLU A 217 11.19 15.62 9.20
CA GLU A 217 11.66 15.74 7.82
C GLU A 217 13.19 15.64 7.74
N GLY A 218 13.91 16.30 8.65
CA GLY A 218 15.36 16.21 8.76
C GLY A 218 15.85 14.81 9.15
N LEU A 219 15.09 14.09 9.99
CA LEU A 219 15.36 12.68 10.26
C LEU A 219 15.22 11.83 8.99
N ALA A 220 14.15 12.03 8.20
CA ALA A 220 13.93 11.29 6.96
C ALA A 220 15.07 11.55 5.95
N GLN A 221 15.50 12.80 5.79
CA GLN A 221 16.67 13.17 4.97
C GLN A 221 17.94 12.43 5.43
N ARG A 222 18.23 12.42 6.73
CA ARG A 222 19.41 11.72 7.27
C ARG A 222 19.35 10.21 7.07
N ILE A 223 18.18 9.59 7.17
CA ILE A 223 18.04 8.15 6.89
C ILE A 223 18.35 7.85 5.42
N VAL A 224 17.82 8.67 4.49
CA VAL A 224 18.07 8.52 3.05
C VAL A 224 19.53 8.74 2.68
N ASN A 225 20.20 9.71 3.31
CA ASN A 225 21.61 9.98 3.11
C ASN A 225 22.54 9.01 3.86
N GLU A 226 21.99 8.01 4.55
CA GLU A 226 22.72 7.07 5.42
C GLU A 226 23.51 7.73 6.58
N GLU A 227 23.14 8.96 6.95
CA GLU A 227 23.70 9.75 8.06
C GLU A 227 23.07 9.38 9.41
N VAL A 228 22.71 8.10 9.57
CA VAL A 228 22.13 7.53 10.79
C VAL A 228 22.86 6.25 11.18
N PRO A 229 22.81 5.84 12.46
CA PRO A 229 23.35 4.56 12.89
C PRO A 229 22.70 3.37 12.17
N GLU A 230 23.43 2.26 12.06
CA GLU A 230 23.02 1.04 11.36
C GLU A 230 21.62 0.56 11.74
N THR A 231 21.22 0.73 13.01
CA THR A 231 19.90 0.33 13.50
C THR A 231 18.75 1.09 12.86
N LEU A 232 18.98 2.29 12.30
CA LEU A 232 17.98 3.15 11.66
C LEU A 232 18.12 3.20 10.13
N LYS A 233 19.19 2.64 9.56
CA LYS A 233 19.38 2.61 8.11
C LYS A 233 18.27 1.81 7.43
N GLY A 234 17.81 2.32 6.28
CA GLY A 234 16.76 1.68 5.48
C GLY A 234 15.36 1.69 6.12
N LYS A 235 15.17 2.33 7.29
CA LYS A 235 13.84 2.50 7.86
C LYS A 235 13.05 3.55 7.07
N ARG A 236 11.73 3.41 7.06
CA ARG A 236 10.80 4.39 6.46
C ARG A 236 10.25 5.30 7.54
N VAL A 237 10.10 6.59 7.23
CA VAL A 237 9.46 7.57 8.11
C VAL A 237 8.11 7.94 7.52
N LEU A 238 7.03 7.53 8.18
CA LEU A 238 5.65 7.73 7.72
C LEU A 238 4.93 8.69 8.65
N VAL A 239 4.26 9.69 8.11
CA VAL A 239 3.42 10.63 8.88
C VAL A 239 1.99 10.15 8.83
N LEU A 240 1.35 9.98 9.98
CA LEU A 240 -0.07 9.65 10.05
C LEU A 240 -0.93 10.83 9.55
N ASP A 241 -1.72 10.62 8.51
CA ASP A 241 -2.64 11.61 7.98
C ASP A 241 -3.98 11.56 8.74
N MET A 242 -4.10 12.44 9.72
CA MET A 242 -5.32 12.57 10.52
C MET A 242 -6.52 13.03 9.69
N ALA A 243 -6.29 13.89 8.69
CA ALA A 243 -7.37 14.35 7.82
C ALA A 243 -7.88 13.20 6.95
N GLY A 244 -6.99 12.40 6.38
CA GLY A 244 -7.33 11.21 5.59
C GLY A 244 -8.08 10.14 6.39
N LEU A 245 -7.71 9.94 7.66
CA LEU A 245 -8.42 9.01 8.54
C LEU A 245 -9.85 9.46 8.85
N LEU A 246 -10.06 10.76 9.07
CA LEU A 246 -11.36 11.37 9.36
C LEU A 246 -12.23 11.56 8.11
N ALA A 247 -11.61 11.73 6.94
CA ALA A 247 -12.30 11.98 5.69
C ALA A 247 -13.26 10.83 5.35
N GLY A 248 -14.55 11.15 5.23
CA GLY A 248 -15.59 10.18 4.94
C GLY A 248 -15.87 9.17 6.07
N ALA A 249 -15.31 9.36 7.27
CA ALA A 249 -15.73 8.61 8.45
C ALA A 249 -17.00 9.25 9.02
N LYS A 250 -18.16 8.62 8.81
CA LYS A 250 -19.44 9.13 9.36
C LYS A 250 -19.64 8.73 10.81
N TYR A 251 -18.95 7.67 11.24
CA TYR A 251 -19.06 7.09 12.56
C TYR A 251 -17.66 6.92 13.19
N ARG A 252 -17.55 7.11 14.51
CA ARG A 252 -16.28 6.96 15.26
C ARG A 252 -15.64 5.58 15.07
N GLY A 253 -16.45 4.52 14.98
CA GLY A 253 -15.95 3.16 14.77
C GLY A 253 -15.18 2.99 13.46
N GLU A 254 -15.53 3.73 12.41
CA GLU A 254 -14.81 3.66 11.13
C GLU A 254 -13.40 4.27 11.24
N PHE A 255 -13.24 5.34 12.02
CA PHE A 255 -11.92 5.90 12.31
C PHE A 255 -11.06 4.88 13.08
N GLU A 256 -11.62 4.28 14.13
CA GLU A 256 -10.89 3.28 14.93
C GLU A 256 -10.49 2.08 14.09
N GLU A 257 -11.36 1.60 13.21
CA GLU A 257 -11.05 0.49 12.31
C GLU A 257 -9.91 0.84 11.34
N ARG A 258 -9.93 2.05 10.76
CA ARG A 258 -8.85 2.53 9.87
C ARG A 258 -7.53 2.68 10.62
N LEU A 259 -7.54 3.28 11.81
CA LEU A 259 -6.33 3.40 12.63
C LEU A 259 -5.81 2.01 13.05
N LYS A 260 -6.71 1.07 13.36
CA LYS A 260 -6.33 -0.31 13.69
C LYS A 260 -5.63 -0.99 12.51
N ALA A 261 -6.12 -0.78 11.30
CA ALA A 261 -5.50 -1.29 10.08
C ALA A 261 -4.08 -0.72 9.91
N VAL A 262 -3.91 0.61 10.05
CA VAL A 262 -2.59 1.26 10.01
C VAL A 262 -1.63 0.67 11.04
N LEU A 263 -2.04 0.60 12.32
CA LEU A 263 -1.19 0.07 13.39
C LEU A 263 -0.82 -1.41 13.19
N LYS A 264 -1.75 -2.22 12.65
CA LYS A 264 -1.50 -3.62 12.32
C LYS A 264 -0.45 -3.75 11.21
N GLU A 265 -0.53 -2.93 10.17
CA GLU A 265 0.48 -2.92 9.10
C GLU A 265 1.85 -2.44 9.61
N VAL A 266 1.90 -1.39 10.44
CA VAL A 266 3.17 -0.95 11.06
C VAL A 266 3.82 -2.07 11.88
N ALA A 267 3.02 -2.80 12.67
CA ALA A 267 3.51 -3.91 13.48
C ALA A 267 4.02 -5.08 12.61
N ALA A 268 3.36 -5.34 11.48
CA ALA A 268 3.76 -6.39 10.54
C ALA A 268 5.12 -6.12 9.87
N GLU A 269 5.50 -4.86 9.72
CA GLU A 269 6.79 -4.43 9.15
C GLU A 269 7.97 -4.58 10.13
N ALA A 270 7.78 -5.26 11.26
CA ALA A 270 8.82 -5.69 12.21
C ALA A 270 9.80 -4.57 12.59
N GLY A 271 9.28 -3.35 12.80
CA GLY A 271 10.06 -2.19 13.19
C GLY A 271 10.82 -1.49 12.06
N ARG A 272 10.59 -1.81 10.78
CA ARG A 272 11.14 -1.05 9.64
C ARG A 272 10.51 0.33 9.45
N ILE A 273 9.37 0.58 10.07
CA ILE A 273 8.64 1.83 9.98
C ILE A 273 8.80 2.62 11.28
N ILE A 274 9.04 3.93 11.14
CA ILE A 274 8.93 4.93 12.19
C ILE A 274 7.68 5.76 11.87
N LEU A 275 6.64 5.65 12.72
CA LEU A 275 5.39 6.38 12.54
C LEU A 275 5.46 7.73 13.27
N PHE A 276 5.33 8.84 12.55
CA PHE A 276 5.15 10.15 13.14
C PHE A 276 3.66 10.45 13.33
N ILE A 277 3.31 10.86 14.55
CA ILE A 277 1.95 11.27 14.91
C ILE A 277 2.04 12.72 15.38
N ASP A 278 1.61 13.63 14.51
CA ASP A 278 1.44 15.02 14.90
C ASP A 278 0.20 15.17 15.80
N GLU A 279 0.24 16.16 16.68
CA GLU A 279 -0.81 16.41 17.67
C GLU A 279 -1.27 15.12 18.40
N MET A 280 -0.32 14.31 18.87
CA MET A 280 -0.56 13.00 19.49
C MET A 280 -1.60 13.06 20.64
N HIS A 281 -1.73 14.20 21.32
CA HIS A 281 -2.74 14.42 22.36
C HIS A 281 -4.19 14.29 21.85
N THR A 282 -4.46 14.56 20.57
CA THR A 282 -5.79 14.42 19.94
C THR A 282 -6.28 12.97 19.90
N ILE A 283 -5.34 12.02 19.88
CA ILE A 283 -5.58 10.58 19.72
C ILE A 283 -5.44 9.83 21.05
N VAL A 284 -4.61 10.35 21.96
CA VAL A 284 -4.28 9.70 23.25
C VAL A 284 -5.21 10.14 24.39
N GLY A 285 -6.11 11.09 24.16
CA GLY A 285 -7.23 11.37 25.07
C GLY A 285 -6.79 11.84 26.45
N ALA A 286 -6.18 13.03 26.54
CA ALA A 286 -5.89 13.68 27.82
C ALA A 286 -7.14 14.39 28.42
N GLY A 287 -8.26 13.67 28.58
CA GLY A 287 -9.39 14.09 29.42
C GLY A 287 -10.32 15.21 28.91
N ARG A 288 -11.63 14.93 28.98
CA ARG A 288 -12.77 15.87 29.16
C ARG A 288 -13.11 16.89 28.06
N ALA A 289 -12.96 16.56 26.79
CA ALA A 289 -13.80 17.16 25.75
C ALA A 289 -14.74 16.09 25.19
N GLU A 290 -16.05 16.32 25.25
CA GLU A 290 -17.06 15.49 24.57
C GLU A 290 -16.75 15.47 23.06
N GLY A 291 -16.00 14.48 22.60
CA GLY A 291 -15.52 14.48 21.21
C GLY A 291 -14.15 13.84 20.98
N ALA A 292 -13.28 13.80 22.00
CA ALA A 292 -11.94 13.25 21.84
C ALA A 292 -11.98 11.75 21.51
N ILE A 293 -11.28 11.36 20.46
CA ILE A 293 -11.17 9.97 20.03
C ILE A 293 -10.15 9.28 20.94
N ASP A 294 -10.58 8.32 21.77
CA ASP A 294 -9.70 7.58 22.68
C ASP A 294 -9.06 6.37 21.98
N ALA A 295 -8.12 6.65 21.09
CA ALA A 295 -7.27 5.63 20.48
C ALA A 295 -6.02 5.32 21.33
N GLY A 296 -5.92 5.90 22.54
CA GLY A 296 -4.87 5.57 23.50
C GLY A 296 -4.87 4.09 23.87
N ASN A 297 -6.03 3.45 23.94
CA ASN A 297 -6.16 2.01 24.21
C ASN A 297 -5.64 1.13 23.06
N MET A 298 -5.59 1.67 21.84
CA MET A 298 -5.06 0.97 20.66
C MET A 298 -3.53 1.09 20.56
N LEU A 299 -2.99 2.25 20.93
CA LEU A 299 -1.55 2.54 20.85
C LEU A 299 -0.76 1.89 22.00
N LYS A 300 -1.27 1.92 23.23
CA LYS A 300 -0.57 1.42 24.43
C LYS A 300 -0.06 -0.02 24.27
N PRO A 301 -0.85 -1.00 23.78
CA PRO A 301 -0.37 -2.38 23.63
C PRO A 301 0.77 -2.50 22.61
N ALA A 302 0.69 -1.82 21.47
CA ALA A 302 1.71 -1.85 20.43
C ALA A 302 3.02 -1.19 20.89
N LEU A 303 2.93 -0.09 21.62
CA LEU A 303 4.08 0.59 22.24
C LEU A 303 4.73 -0.25 23.34
N ALA A 304 3.93 -0.90 24.19
CA ALA A 304 4.43 -1.74 25.28
C ALA A 304 5.15 -2.99 24.79
N ARG A 305 4.70 -3.57 23.67
CA ARG A 305 5.34 -4.73 23.03
C ARG A 305 6.57 -4.37 22.19
N GLY A 306 6.80 -3.08 21.94
CA GLY A 306 7.89 -2.62 21.06
C GLY A 306 7.65 -2.91 19.58
N GLU A 307 6.42 -3.26 19.20
CA GLU A 307 6.00 -3.49 17.81
C GLU A 307 5.84 -2.17 17.04
N LEU A 308 5.56 -1.08 17.77
CA LEU A 308 5.41 0.26 17.22
C LEU A 308 6.61 1.13 17.63
N HIS A 309 7.35 1.62 16.62
CA HIS A 309 8.28 2.74 16.78
C HIS A 309 7.58 4.01 16.30
N CYS A 310 7.38 4.97 17.18
CA CYS A 310 6.75 6.23 16.82
C CYS A 310 7.48 7.45 17.35
N ILE A 311 7.29 8.57 16.66
CA ILE A 311 7.64 9.90 17.12
C ILE A 311 6.32 10.63 17.36
N GLY A 312 6.10 11.13 18.56
CA GLY A 312 4.94 11.99 18.86
C GLY A 312 5.30 13.46 18.80
N ALA A 313 4.35 14.31 18.43
CA ALA A 313 4.42 15.73 18.70
C ALA A 313 3.21 16.18 19.53
N THR A 314 3.44 17.05 20.51
CA THR A 314 2.38 17.69 21.28
C THR A 314 2.79 19.12 21.66
N THR A 315 1.80 19.92 22.02
CA THR A 315 1.99 21.17 22.76
C THR A 315 2.31 20.88 24.21
#